data_AF-A0A937ZWI3-F1
#
_entry.id   AF-A0A937ZWI3-F1
#
_cell.length_a   1.000
_cell.length_b   1.000
_cell.length_c   1.000
_cell.angle_alpha   90.00
_cell.angle_beta   90.00
_cell.angle_gamma   90.00
#
_symmetry.space_group_name_H-M   'P 1'
#
loop_
_entity.id
_entity.type
_entity.pdbx_description
1 polymer ?
#
loop_
_entity_poly.entity_id
_entity_poly.type
_entity_poly.pdbx_seq_one_letter_code
_entity_poly.pdbx_strand_id
1 'polypeptide(L)'
;MTGRWPTRGCSARSTGSARCSRPTPCPRYGRYAGSRLYAVQRRRPAGPDRAWLHRRPAHADQLGRYVPLIAIGEAEARASFDAGGRFVLARTGTEARHALYKRLRADGHAGLVLFSSGSTGSPKGAVHDMSRLLGKYMTRRRSLRTLMFLLFDHIGGLDTLLYCLSNASTVVLIEDRRPAAVCAAVARHRVEVLPVAPSFINLMLLAGEHERHDLSSLRFITYGAEMMPPETLKRCAAAFPGVTLLQKYGTSEVGTLRSQSRSSDSPWVRIGGEDYAWRVADGRLEIRAGSAMLGYLNAPSPFTADGWFRNGDCVEVDGDYIRFLGRDSDVINVGGQRSFRRRSRPSCGRWTTSGTSPSRAKAIPSSARS
;
A
#
# COMPACT_ATOMS: atom_id res chain seq x y z
N MET A 1 38.64 -39.00 20.47
CA MET A 1 39.72 -39.04 19.46
C MET A 1 39.45 -37.91 18.46
N THR A 2 39.78 -36.65 18.74
CA THR A 2 41.10 -35.96 18.69
C THR A 2 41.63 -35.71 17.27
N GLY A 3 41.78 -34.41 16.97
CA GLY A 3 42.60 -33.79 15.92
C GLY A 3 41.88 -32.55 15.38
N ARG A 4 42.06 -31.30 15.83
CA ARG A 4 43.14 -30.49 16.45
C ARG A 4 44.31 -30.12 15.51
N TRP A 5 44.29 -28.82 15.14
CA TRP A 5 45.40 -27.84 14.93
C TRP A 5 46.11 -27.73 13.55
N PRO A 6 46.72 -26.56 13.19
CA PRO A 6 47.21 -25.51 14.10
C PRO A 6 46.91 -24.03 13.77
N THR A 7 46.99 -23.24 14.85
CA THR A 7 47.28 -21.81 14.94
C THR A 7 48.76 -21.51 14.76
N ARG A 8 49.07 -20.38 14.12
CA ARG A 8 50.23 -19.49 14.38
C ARG A 8 49.70 -18.07 14.10
N GLY A 9 49.91 -17.01 14.88
CA GLY A 9 51.00 -16.65 15.80
C GLY A 9 51.54 -15.30 15.33
N CYS A 10 51.31 -14.24 16.10
CA CYS A 10 51.75 -12.86 15.85
C CYS A 10 53.28 -12.68 15.79
N SER A 11 53.75 -11.70 15.01
CA SER A 11 54.95 -10.91 15.34
C SER A 11 54.83 -9.48 14.82
N ALA A 12 55.42 -8.52 15.53
CA ALA A 12 55.21 -7.09 15.43
C ALA A 12 56.39 -6.30 14.81
N ARG A 13 56.11 -5.00 14.53
CA ARG A 13 56.98 -3.82 14.28
C ARG A 13 57.41 -3.58 12.81
N SER A 14 56.87 -2.51 12.20
CA SER A 14 57.40 -1.12 12.07
C SER A 14 58.16 -1.00 10.75
N THR A 15 58.00 -0.04 9.84
CA THR A 15 57.74 1.41 9.86
C THR A 15 57.32 1.80 8.43
N GLY A 16 56.46 2.79 8.24
CA GLY A 16 56.19 3.30 6.89
C GLY A 16 55.13 4.39 6.87
N SER A 17 55.58 5.62 7.07
CA SER A 17 54.77 6.82 6.92
C SER A 17 54.31 7.02 5.47
N ALA A 18 53.00 7.14 5.27
CA ALA A 18 52.46 7.85 4.11
C ALA A 18 51.21 8.63 4.57
N ARG A 19 51.39 9.94 4.73
CA ARG A 19 50.29 10.91 4.84
C ARG A 19 49.52 10.86 3.52
N CYS A 20 48.23 10.54 3.58
CA CYS A 20 47.32 10.84 2.50
C CYS A 20 46.22 11.77 3.01
N SER A 21 46.12 12.89 2.30
CA SER A 21 45.27 14.04 2.51
C SER A 21 43.78 13.70 2.48
N ARG A 22 43.04 14.45 3.30
CA ARG A 22 41.58 14.52 3.47
C ARG A 22 40.76 14.21 2.21
N PRO A 23 39.68 13.40 2.29
CA PRO A 23 38.64 13.38 1.28
C PRO A 23 37.65 14.54 1.48
N THR A 24 37.40 15.24 0.39
CA THR A 24 36.37 16.26 0.14
C THR A 24 34.96 15.74 0.45
N PRO A 25 34.03 16.56 0.96
CA PRO A 25 32.67 16.10 1.25
C PRO A 25 31.84 15.97 -0.03
N CYS A 26 31.35 14.76 -0.29
CA CYS A 26 30.41 14.45 -1.37
C CYS A 26 29.00 15.04 -1.07
N PRO A 27 28.21 15.46 -2.08
CA PRO A 27 26.98 16.22 -1.87
C PRO A 27 25.87 15.39 -1.19
N ARG A 28 25.20 16.03 -0.23
CA ARG A 28 24.07 15.49 0.53
C ARG A 28 22.90 15.10 -0.40
N TYR A 29 22.58 13.80 -0.44
CA TYR A 29 21.26 13.35 -0.91
C TYR A 29 20.18 13.74 0.12
N GLY A 30 19.14 14.41 -0.37
CA GLY A 30 18.04 14.97 0.41
C GLY A 30 17.31 13.92 1.25
N ARG A 31 17.09 14.24 2.53
CA ARG A 31 16.27 13.46 3.45
C ARG A 31 14.79 13.69 3.12
N TYR A 32 14.10 12.64 2.69
CA TYR A 32 12.63 12.60 2.65
C TYR A 32 12.08 12.55 4.09
N ALA A 33 11.34 13.59 4.49
CA ALA A 33 10.66 13.69 5.78
C ALA A 33 9.21 13.19 5.67
N GLY A 34 8.99 11.88 5.82
CA GLY A 34 7.65 11.29 5.93
C GLY A 34 7.11 11.42 7.37
N SER A 35 5.92 12.02 7.53
CA SER A 35 5.28 12.28 8.83
C SER A 35 4.51 11.06 9.36
N ARG A 36 4.49 10.90 10.69
CA ARG A 36 4.14 9.68 11.44
C ARG A 36 2.71 9.75 12.03
N LEU A 37 2.14 8.57 12.31
CA LEU A 37 0.94 8.36 13.13
C LEU A 37 1.34 7.55 14.37
N TYR A 38 0.92 7.96 15.57
CA TYR A 38 1.31 7.37 16.84
C TYR A 38 0.23 6.40 17.37
N ALA A 39 0.63 5.24 17.89
CA ALA A 39 -0.11 4.60 19.00
C ALA A 39 0.88 4.35 20.14
N VAL A 40 0.52 4.83 21.33
CA VAL A 40 1.34 4.72 22.53
C VAL A 40 0.97 3.43 23.25
N GLN A 41 1.90 2.48 23.29
CA GLN A 41 1.90 1.42 24.29
C GLN A 41 2.57 1.97 25.56
N ARG A 42 1.86 1.96 26.68
CA ARG A 42 2.39 2.35 27.99
C ARG A 42 3.66 1.54 28.31
N ARG A 43 4.80 2.21 28.47
CA ARG A 43 5.91 1.72 29.29
C ARG A 43 6.16 2.75 30.40
N ARG A 44 6.17 2.28 31.65
CA ARG A 44 6.70 3.05 32.79
C ARG A 44 8.16 3.43 32.49
N PRO A 45 8.60 4.67 32.76
CA PRO A 45 10.00 5.05 32.54
C PRO A 45 10.87 4.50 33.67
N ALA A 46 12.01 3.93 33.30
CA ALA A 46 13.15 3.74 34.19
C ALA A 46 14.37 4.40 33.54
N GLY A 47 15.02 5.31 34.28
CA GLY A 47 16.39 5.75 34.03
C GLY A 47 16.57 7.02 33.18
N PRO A 48 17.41 7.99 33.63
CA PRO A 48 17.69 9.21 32.90
C PRO A 48 18.91 9.01 31.98
N ASP A 49 18.71 9.07 30.67
CA ASP A 49 19.80 9.45 29.78
C ASP A 49 19.25 10.31 28.64
N ARG A 50 19.37 11.62 28.84
CA ARG A 50 18.91 12.69 27.95
C ARG A 50 20.08 13.10 27.06
N ALA A 51 20.11 12.64 25.81
CA ALA A 51 21.06 13.21 24.84
C ALA A 51 20.71 13.04 23.35
N TRP A 52 19.44 12.92 22.91
CA TRP A 52 19.12 12.96 21.46
C TRP A 52 17.77 13.62 21.16
N LEU A 53 17.63 14.90 21.50
CA LEU A 53 16.55 15.76 21.00
C LEU A 53 17.08 16.59 19.83
N HIS A 54 17.16 16.00 18.64
CA HIS A 54 17.16 16.81 17.42
C HIS A 54 15.83 17.56 17.36
N ARG A 55 15.92 18.91 17.38
CA ARG A 55 14.82 19.86 17.28
C ARG A 55 13.82 19.41 16.21
N ARG A 56 12.60 19.08 16.65
CA ARG A 56 11.45 18.91 15.76
C ARG A 56 11.05 20.29 15.22
N PRO A 57 10.75 20.46 13.93
CA PRO A 57 10.03 21.65 13.49
C PRO A 57 8.66 21.68 14.18
N ALA A 58 8.23 22.86 14.61
CA ALA A 58 6.96 23.06 15.29
C ALA A 58 5.78 22.54 14.44
N HIS A 59 4.83 21.87 15.08
CA HIS A 59 3.61 21.30 14.46
C HIS A 59 2.79 22.30 13.61
N ALA A 60 2.96 23.61 13.82
CA ALA A 60 2.23 24.66 13.11
C ALA A 60 2.51 24.68 11.60
N ASP A 61 3.74 24.35 11.17
CA ASP A 61 4.19 24.49 9.78
C ASP A 61 3.69 23.35 8.86
N GLN A 62 3.14 22.27 9.45
CA GLN A 62 2.59 21.14 8.69
C GLN A 62 1.10 21.25 8.38
N LEU A 63 0.40 22.27 8.91
CA LEU A 63 -1.03 22.44 8.72
C LEU A 63 -1.40 22.91 7.32
N GLY A 64 -0.55 23.73 6.69
CA GLY A 64 -0.80 24.28 5.35
C GLY A 64 -1.08 23.21 4.29
N ARG A 65 -0.42 22.04 4.37
CA ARG A 65 -0.61 20.94 3.41
C ARG A 65 -1.99 20.27 3.51
N TYR A 66 -2.67 20.39 4.65
CA TYR A 66 -3.98 19.77 4.87
C TYR A 66 -5.15 20.73 4.63
N VAL A 67 -4.87 22.03 4.54
CA VAL A 67 -5.91 23.05 4.25
C VAL A 67 -6.72 22.70 2.99
N PRO A 68 -6.10 22.30 1.86
CA PRO A 68 -6.87 21.90 0.68
C PRO A 68 -7.76 20.67 0.92
N LEU A 69 -7.28 19.70 1.70
CA LEU A 69 -8.05 18.49 2.01
C LEU A 69 -9.22 18.78 2.94
N ILE A 70 -9.02 19.65 3.93
CA ILE A 70 -10.09 20.11 4.84
C ILE A 70 -11.17 20.83 4.04
N ALA A 71 -10.76 21.72 3.12
CA ALA A 71 -11.68 22.44 2.26
C ALA A 71 -12.46 21.51 1.33
N ILE A 72 -11.78 20.63 0.59
CA ILE A 72 -12.43 19.65 -0.31
C ILE A 72 -13.36 18.72 0.46
N GLY A 73 -12.92 18.25 1.63
CA GLY A 73 -13.69 17.34 2.47
C GLY A 73 -14.85 18.01 3.20
N GLU A 74 -14.95 19.35 3.17
CA GLU A 74 -15.87 20.14 4.00
C GLU A 74 -15.79 19.76 5.49
N ALA A 75 -14.59 19.48 6.00
CA ALA A 75 -14.43 18.94 7.34
C ALA A 75 -14.80 20.00 8.40
N GLU A 76 -15.83 19.74 9.22
CA GLU A 76 -16.37 20.69 10.22
C GLU A 76 -15.53 20.77 11.51
N ALA A 77 -14.74 19.73 11.78
CA ALA A 77 -13.86 19.64 12.93
C ALA A 77 -12.60 18.84 12.58
N ARG A 78 -11.50 19.16 13.27
CA ARG A 78 -10.22 18.47 13.17
C ARG A 78 -9.82 17.92 14.54
N ALA A 79 -9.62 16.61 14.60
CA ALA A 79 -8.96 15.95 15.71
C ALA A 79 -7.44 15.96 15.53
N SER A 80 -6.70 16.22 16.61
CA SER A 80 -5.24 16.16 16.63
C SER A 80 -4.73 15.68 17.98
N PHE A 81 -3.53 15.12 17.99
CA PHE A 81 -2.84 14.71 19.21
C PHE A 81 -1.55 15.52 19.35
N ASP A 82 -1.31 16.08 20.53
CA ASP A 82 -0.03 16.71 20.83
C ASP A 82 1.05 15.66 21.13
N ALA A 83 2.30 16.11 21.33
CA ALA A 83 3.42 15.23 21.62
C ALA A 83 3.28 14.47 22.96
N GLY A 84 2.41 14.94 23.87
CA GLY A 84 2.06 14.27 25.12
C GLY A 84 0.86 13.33 25.00
N GLY A 85 0.30 13.17 23.80
CA GLY A 85 -0.88 12.33 23.55
C GLY A 85 -2.21 12.99 23.93
N ARG A 86 -2.21 14.29 24.24
CA ARG A 86 -3.47 15.01 24.51
C ARG A 86 -4.26 15.15 23.23
N PHE A 87 -5.53 14.75 23.29
CA PHE A 87 -6.49 14.92 22.22
C PHE A 87 -7.01 16.36 22.19
N VAL A 88 -6.99 16.97 21.01
CA VAL A 88 -7.55 18.31 20.76
C VAL A 88 -8.49 18.22 19.57
N LEU A 89 -9.74 18.63 19.77
CA LEU A 89 -10.73 18.78 18.72
C LEU A 89 -10.94 20.28 18.47
N ALA A 90 -10.68 20.74 17.24
CA ALA A 90 -10.88 22.13 16.85
C ALA A 90 -11.93 22.22 15.75
N ARG A 91 -12.90 23.13 15.89
CA ARG A 91 -13.84 23.45 14.81
C ARG A 91 -13.11 24.18 13.68
N THR A 92 -13.50 23.91 12.45
CA THR A 92 -12.92 24.58 11.26
C THR A 92 -13.74 25.78 10.81
N GLY A 93 -15.00 25.89 11.26
CA GLY A 93 -15.97 26.86 10.76
C GLY A 93 -16.62 26.47 9.42
N THR A 94 -16.26 25.32 8.86
CA THR A 94 -16.87 24.76 7.65
C THR A 94 -18.13 23.96 8.00
N GLU A 95 -19.11 23.95 7.10
CA GLU A 95 -20.33 23.15 7.20
C GLU A 95 -20.38 22.15 6.04
N ALA A 96 -20.64 20.87 6.34
CA ALA A 96 -20.64 19.79 5.35
C ALA A 96 -21.98 19.70 4.60
N ARG A 97 -22.05 20.32 3.42
CA ARG A 97 -23.28 20.52 2.63
C ARG A 97 -23.37 19.65 1.38
N HIS A 98 -22.29 18.95 1.00
CA HIS A 98 -22.25 18.14 -0.20
C HIS A 98 -23.40 17.10 -0.27
N ALA A 99 -23.97 16.91 -1.45
CA ALA A 99 -25.13 16.03 -1.67
C ALA A 99 -24.87 14.58 -1.24
N LEU A 100 -23.64 14.08 -1.43
CA LEU A 100 -23.23 12.75 -0.99
C LEU A 100 -23.32 12.58 0.54
N TYR A 101 -23.03 13.62 1.31
CA TYR A 101 -23.16 13.59 2.77
C TYR A 101 -24.63 13.61 3.21
N LYS A 102 -25.47 14.39 2.53
CA LYS A 102 -26.92 14.39 2.76
C LYS A 102 -27.51 13.01 2.52
N ARG A 103 -27.10 12.34 1.44
CA ARG A 103 -27.50 10.96 1.14
C ARG A 103 -27.11 10.00 2.26
N LEU A 104 -25.83 9.99 2.67
CA LEU A 104 -25.36 9.13 3.76
C LEU A 104 -26.15 9.36 5.05
N ARG A 105 -26.44 10.62 5.41
CA ARG A 105 -27.25 10.96 6.59
C ARG A 105 -28.69 10.48 6.47
N ALA A 106 -29.32 10.65 5.30
CA ALA A 106 -30.68 10.18 5.05
C ALA A 106 -30.78 8.64 5.15
N ASP A 107 -29.77 7.94 4.65
CA ASP A 107 -29.66 6.48 4.73
C ASP A 107 -29.26 5.99 6.15
N GLY A 108 -28.88 6.88 7.07
CA GLY A 108 -28.37 6.53 8.40
C GLY A 108 -26.99 5.85 8.38
N HIS A 109 -26.22 6.03 7.30
CA HIS A 109 -24.94 5.35 7.07
C HIS A 109 -23.75 6.24 7.42
N ALA A 110 -22.68 5.63 7.94
CA ALA A 110 -21.40 6.30 8.14
C ALA A 110 -20.63 6.48 6.82
N GLY A 111 -19.89 7.58 6.71
CA GLY A 111 -19.09 7.91 5.53
C GLY A 111 -17.58 7.86 5.79
N LEU A 112 -16.81 7.66 4.72
CA LEU A 112 -15.36 7.82 4.72
C LEU A 112 -14.92 8.59 3.47
N VAL A 113 -14.10 9.63 3.65
CA VAL A 113 -13.47 10.32 2.52
C VAL A 113 -12.02 9.86 2.40
N LEU A 114 -11.67 9.28 1.26
CA LEU A 114 -10.30 8.93 0.91
C LEU A 114 -9.80 9.88 -0.18
N PHE A 115 -8.61 10.44 0.02
CA PHE A 115 -8.00 11.29 -0.99
C PHE A 115 -7.12 10.46 -1.92
N SER A 116 -7.38 10.54 -3.21
CA SER A 116 -6.45 10.05 -4.24
C SER A 116 -5.60 11.21 -4.76
N SER A 117 -4.36 10.95 -5.14
CA SER A 117 -3.44 11.97 -5.68
C SER A 117 -3.91 12.59 -7.00
N GLY A 118 -4.87 11.96 -7.68
CA GLY A 118 -5.36 12.38 -9.00
C GLY A 118 -4.30 12.24 -10.09
N SER A 119 -4.72 11.95 -11.33
CA SER A 119 -3.82 12.02 -12.50
C SER A 119 -3.43 13.46 -12.85
N THR A 120 -4.17 14.45 -12.36
CA THR A 120 -4.03 15.88 -12.63
C THR A 120 -3.22 16.64 -11.58
N GLY A 121 -2.70 15.96 -10.55
CA GLY A 121 -1.87 16.55 -9.48
C GLY A 121 -2.65 17.17 -8.30
N SER A 122 -3.93 17.51 -8.47
CA SER A 122 -4.80 17.94 -7.36
C SER A 122 -5.51 16.75 -6.70
N PRO A 123 -5.57 16.68 -5.36
CA PRO A 123 -6.19 15.56 -4.66
C PRO A 123 -7.70 15.51 -4.92
N LYS A 124 -8.24 14.30 -5.09
CA LYS A 124 -9.68 14.07 -5.27
C LYS A 124 -10.24 13.34 -4.06
N GLY A 125 -11.31 13.88 -3.47
CA GLY A 125 -11.96 13.29 -2.29
C GLY A 125 -13.03 12.27 -2.70
N ALA A 126 -12.73 10.98 -2.61
CA ALA A 126 -13.65 9.88 -2.86
C ALA A 126 -14.51 9.59 -1.63
N VAL A 127 -15.83 9.70 -1.75
CA VAL A 127 -16.77 9.44 -0.63
C VAL A 127 -17.23 7.99 -0.67
N HIS A 128 -16.94 7.23 0.37
CA HIS A 128 -17.46 5.87 0.57
C HIS A 128 -18.59 5.83 1.58
N ASP A 129 -19.54 4.93 1.31
CA ASP A 129 -20.44 4.38 2.32
C ASP A 129 -19.70 3.29 3.09
N MET A 130 -19.45 3.52 4.38
CA MET A 130 -18.70 2.60 5.22
C MET A 130 -19.43 1.28 5.42
N SER A 131 -20.77 1.26 5.43
CA SER A 131 -21.54 0.01 5.55
C SER A 131 -21.23 -0.95 4.39
N ARG A 132 -21.08 -0.41 3.18
CA ARG A 132 -20.70 -1.18 1.98
C ARG A 132 -19.22 -1.58 2.01
N LEU A 133 -18.34 -0.63 2.37
CA LEU A 133 -16.90 -0.88 2.43
C LEU A 133 -16.56 -1.97 3.46
N LEU A 134 -17.27 -1.98 4.58
CA LEU A 134 -17.05 -2.92 5.68
C LEU A 134 -17.55 -4.33 5.40
N GLY A 135 -18.44 -4.52 4.42
CA GLY A 135 -19.10 -5.80 4.15
C GLY A 135 -18.13 -6.98 4.05
N LYS A 136 -17.01 -6.81 3.35
CA LYS A 136 -16.01 -7.88 3.18
C LYS A 136 -15.27 -8.29 4.46
N TYR A 137 -15.28 -7.44 5.49
CA TYR A 137 -14.62 -7.69 6.78
C TYR A 137 -15.55 -8.33 7.82
N MET A 138 -16.87 -8.40 7.54
CA MET A 138 -17.83 -9.08 8.41
C MET A 138 -17.59 -10.59 8.47
N THR A 139 -17.00 -11.18 7.43
CA THR A 139 -16.55 -12.57 7.47
C THR A 139 -15.29 -12.70 8.32
N ARG A 140 -15.40 -13.37 9.47
CA ARG A 140 -14.26 -13.66 10.34
C ARG A 140 -13.20 -14.50 9.62
N ARG A 141 -11.96 -14.11 9.81
CA ARG A 141 -10.72 -14.72 9.31
C ARG A 141 -9.76 -14.94 10.48
N ARG A 142 -8.53 -15.31 10.16
CA ARG A 142 -7.51 -15.63 11.16
C ARG A 142 -7.00 -14.36 11.83
N SER A 143 -6.89 -14.41 13.16
CA SER A 143 -6.09 -13.46 13.92
C SER A 143 -4.61 -13.68 13.61
N LEU A 144 -3.91 -12.62 13.18
CA LEU A 144 -2.51 -12.67 12.75
C LEU A 144 -1.75 -11.45 13.26
N ARG A 145 -0.48 -11.61 13.62
CA ARG A 145 0.39 -10.46 13.93
C ARG A 145 0.81 -9.76 12.65
N THR A 146 0.32 -8.56 12.42
CA THR A 146 0.50 -7.84 11.15
C THR A 146 1.27 -6.54 11.38
N LEU A 147 2.31 -6.32 10.59
CA LEU A 147 3.07 -5.07 10.64
C LEU A 147 2.34 -3.98 9.86
N MET A 148 2.18 -2.80 10.47
CA MET A 148 1.55 -1.65 9.83
C MET A 148 2.58 -0.81 9.08
N PHE A 149 2.93 -1.24 7.88
CA PHE A 149 3.86 -0.50 7.03
C PHE A 149 3.15 0.63 6.27
N LEU A 150 2.03 0.29 5.62
CA LEU A 150 1.17 1.19 4.88
C LEU A 150 0.36 2.08 5.83
N LEU A 151 0.26 3.37 5.51
CA LEU A 151 -0.42 4.38 6.32
C LEU A 151 -1.95 4.40 6.09
N PHE A 152 -2.69 4.94 7.06
CA PHE A 152 -4.16 5.01 7.03
C PHE A 152 -4.74 6.12 6.15
N ASP A 153 -3.87 6.90 5.50
CA ASP A 153 -4.24 7.96 4.56
C ASP A 153 -4.66 7.42 3.18
N HIS A 154 -4.44 6.12 2.93
CA HIS A 154 -4.85 5.44 1.71
C HIS A 154 -5.45 4.06 2.01
N ILE A 155 -6.17 3.53 1.02
CA ILE A 155 -6.95 2.29 1.16
C ILE A 155 -6.13 1.06 1.57
N GLY A 156 -4.85 0.98 1.21
CA GLY A 156 -3.98 -0.15 1.53
C GLY A 156 -3.69 -0.30 3.04
N GLY A 157 -3.36 0.80 3.72
CA GLY A 157 -3.18 0.77 5.17
C GLY A 157 -4.51 0.63 5.92
N LEU A 158 -5.57 1.26 5.41
CA LEU A 158 -6.91 1.08 5.98
C LEU A 158 -7.39 -0.38 5.85
N ASP A 159 -7.14 -1.05 4.72
CA ASP A 159 -7.46 -2.47 4.53
C ASP A 159 -6.78 -3.35 5.57
N THR A 160 -5.51 -3.06 5.84
CA THR A 160 -4.73 -3.77 6.86
C THR A 160 -5.29 -3.54 8.25
N LEU A 161 -5.65 -2.29 8.59
CA LEU A 161 -6.22 -1.94 9.88
C LEU A 161 -7.58 -2.60 10.10
N LEU A 162 -8.49 -2.48 9.13
CA LEU A 162 -9.84 -3.03 9.20
C LEU A 162 -9.80 -4.57 9.25
N TYR A 163 -8.90 -5.21 8.51
CA TYR A 163 -8.65 -6.65 8.65
C TYR A 163 -8.24 -6.97 10.09
N CYS A 164 -7.31 -6.21 10.68
CA CYS A 164 -6.83 -6.52 12.00
C CYS A 164 -7.90 -6.35 13.08
N LEU A 165 -8.64 -5.24 13.03
CA LEU A 165 -9.72 -4.95 13.98
C LEU A 165 -10.83 -6.02 13.91
N SER A 166 -11.26 -6.38 12.70
CA SER A 166 -12.37 -7.33 12.50
C SER A 166 -12.01 -8.76 12.93
N ASN A 167 -10.72 -9.08 13.03
CA ASN A 167 -10.23 -10.42 13.35
C ASN A 167 -9.58 -10.52 14.73
N ALA A 168 -9.61 -9.45 15.54
CA ALA A 168 -8.89 -9.37 16.80
C ALA A 168 -7.40 -9.74 16.65
N SER A 169 -6.78 -9.23 15.59
CA SER A 169 -5.36 -9.38 15.28
C SER A 169 -4.50 -8.38 16.05
N THR A 170 -3.22 -8.68 16.18
CA THR A 170 -2.23 -7.75 16.73
C THR A 170 -1.65 -6.88 15.62
N VAL A 171 -1.71 -5.56 15.80
CA VAL A 171 -1.05 -4.59 14.92
C VAL A 171 0.31 -4.21 15.49
N VAL A 172 1.38 -4.41 14.73
CA VAL A 172 2.74 -3.97 15.08
C VAL A 172 3.03 -2.65 14.36
N LEU A 173 3.18 -1.57 15.12
CA LEU A 173 3.52 -0.25 14.58
C LEU A 173 5.02 -0.03 14.55
N ILE A 174 5.48 0.68 13.53
CA ILE A 174 6.89 1.05 13.34
C ILE A 174 7.02 2.55 13.14
N GLU A 175 8.07 3.13 13.72
CA GLU A 175 8.41 4.54 13.52
C GLU A 175 9.38 4.77 12.37
N ASP A 176 10.17 3.75 12.05
CA ASP A 176 11.22 3.76 11.04
C ASP A 176 10.91 2.69 10.00
N ARG A 177 10.84 3.11 8.73
CA ARG A 177 10.49 2.26 7.59
C ARG A 177 11.72 1.77 6.82
N ARG A 178 12.93 2.02 7.31
CA ARG A 178 14.16 1.46 6.71
C ARG A 178 14.15 -0.08 6.82
N PRO A 179 14.65 -0.81 5.81
CA PRO A 179 14.62 -2.28 5.81
C PRO A 179 15.15 -2.94 7.09
N ALA A 180 16.28 -2.47 7.63
CA ALA A 180 16.85 -2.99 8.87
C ALA A 180 15.88 -2.85 10.07
N ALA A 181 15.26 -1.69 10.24
CA ALA A 181 14.31 -1.44 11.34
C ALA A 181 13.05 -2.30 11.21
N VAL A 182 12.56 -2.47 9.98
CA VAL A 182 11.40 -3.33 9.69
C VAL A 182 11.72 -4.80 9.97
N CYS A 183 12.86 -5.31 9.49
CA CYS A 183 13.29 -6.69 9.71
C CYS A 183 13.51 -6.97 11.21
N ALA A 184 14.14 -6.03 11.93
CA ALA A 184 14.27 -6.12 13.38
C ALA A 184 12.91 -6.14 14.10
N ALA A 185 11.94 -5.35 13.65
CA ALA A 185 10.60 -5.37 14.21
C ALA A 185 9.86 -6.69 13.92
N VAL A 186 10.03 -7.25 12.71
CA VAL A 186 9.49 -8.56 12.35
C VAL A 186 10.03 -9.64 13.29
N ALA A 187 11.35 -9.71 13.46
CA ALA A 187 11.99 -10.68 14.35
C ALA A 187 11.53 -10.52 15.80
N ARG A 188 11.58 -9.30 16.32
CA ARG A 188 11.24 -9.00 17.72
C ARG A 188 9.78 -9.30 18.06
N HIS A 189 8.86 -8.95 17.18
CA HIS A 189 7.42 -9.07 17.42
C HIS A 189 6.82 -10.33 16.78
N ARG A 190 7.65 -11.16 16.14
CA ARG A 190 7.27 -12.38 15.44
C ARG A 190 6.12 -12.13 14.45
N VAL A 191 6.27 -11.09 13.62
CA VAL A 191 5.27 -10.68 12.64
C VAL A 191 5.00 -11.83 11.66
N GLU A 192 3.72 -12.05 11.33
CA GLU A 192 3.26 -13.08 10.40
C GLU A 192 2.87 -12.53 9.03
N VAL A 193 2.41 -11.28 8.98
CA VAL A 193 2.00 -10.60 7.75
C VAL A 193 2.79 -9.31 7.58
N LEU A 194 3.47 -9.18 6.45
CA LEU A 194 4.23 -7.99 6.06
C LEU A 194 3.62 -7.37 4.78
N PRO A 195 2.71 -6.40 4.91
CA PRO A 195 2.22 -5.61 3.78
C PRO A 195 3.24 -4.56 3.39
N VAL A 196 3.76 -4.60 2.16
CA VAL A 196 4.83 -3.69 1.69
C VAL A 196 4.69 -3.38 0.21
N ALA A 197 5.38 -2.34 -0.27
CA ALA A 197 5.47 -2.08 -1.70
C ALA A 197 6.60 -2.90 -2.35
N PRO A 198 6.51 -3.22 -3.66
CA PRO A 198 7.60 -3.83 -4.42
C PRO A 198 8.96 -3.13 -4.27
N SER A 199 8.98 -1.79 -4.24
CA SER A 199 10.18 -0.99 -3.98
C SER A 199 10.87 -1.36 -2.65
N PHE A 200 10.10 -1.55 -1.58
CA PHE A 200 10.64 -1.96 -0.28
C PHE A 200 11.20 -3.38 -0.32
N ILE A 201 10.51 -4.32 -0.96
CA ILE A 201 11.00 -5.70 -1.13
C ILE A 201 12.36 -5.67 -1.84
N ASN A 202 12.48 -4.92 -2.93
CA ASN A 202 13.74 -4.78 -3.66
C ASN A 202 14.85 -4.21 -2.77
N LEU A 203 14.58 -3.14 -2.01
CA LEU A 203 15.56 -2.54 -1.10
C LEU A 203 15.99 -3.50 0.02
N MET A 204 15.05 -4.25 0.61
CA MET A 204 15.33 -5.24 1.64
C MET A 204 16.21 -6.38 1.14
N LEU A 205 15.95 -6.86 -0.08
CA LEU A 205 16.77 -7.90 -0.72
C LEU A 205 18.16 -7.37 -1.08
N LEU A 206 18.26 -6.17 -1.67
CA LEU A 206 19.54 -5.56 -2.04
C LEU A 206 20.44 -5.25 -0.84
N ALA A 207 19.85 -4.84 0.28
CA ALA A 207 20.59 -4.57 1.52
C ALA A 207 20.98 -5.83 2.30
N GLY A 208 20.49 -7.01 1.90
CA GLY A 208 20.72 -8.28 2.62
C GLY A 208 20.05 -8.35 3.99
N GLU A 209 19.09 -7.46 4.29
CA GLU A 209 18.50 -7.37 5.64
C GLU A 209 17.67 -8.59 6.02
N HIS A 210 17.13 -9.29 5.01
CA HIS A 210 16.40 -10.53 5.16
C HIS A 210 17.26 -11.71 5.63
N GLU A 211 18.57 -11.66 5.42
CA GLU A 211 19.54 -12.68 5.89
C GLU A 211 20.09 -12.35 7.29
N ARG A 212 19.99 -11.07 7.70
CA ARG A 212 20.55 -10.56 8.96
C ARG A 212 19.62 -10.69 10.16
N HIS A 213 18.37 -11.07 9.93
CA HIS A 213 17.32 -11.13 10.95
C HIS A 213 16.55 -12.45 10.85
N ASP A 214 16.08 -12.96 11.99
CA ASP A 214 15.16 -14.09 11.99
C ASP A 214 13.76 -13.65 11.51
N LEU A 215 13.46 -13.93 10.24
CA LEU A 215 12.17 -13.66 9.62
C LEU A 215 11.28 -14.91 9.51
N SER A 216 11.61 -16.00 10.21
CA SER A 216 10.91 -17.30 10.13
C SER A 216 9.45 -17.25 10.58
N SER A 217 9.04 -16.20 11.31
CA SER A 217 7.65 -16.01 11.70
C SER A 217 6.75 -15.55 10.55
N LEU A 218 7.32 -15.03 9.46
CA LEU A 218 6.54 -14.56 8.31
C LEU A 218 5.82 -15.74 7.65
N ARG A 219 4.56 -15.47 7.29
CA ARG A 219 3.69 -16.40 6.58
C ARG A 219 3.19 -15.82 5.28
N PHE A 220 2.99 -14.50 5.28
CA PHE A 220 2.52 -13.74 4.15
C PHE A 220 3.36 -12.48 3.98
N ILE A 221 3.82 -12.25 2.75
CA ILE A 221 4.25 -10.92 2.31
C ILE A 221 3.22 -10.48 1.28
N THR A 222 2.46 -9.44 1.59
CA THR A 222 1.46 -8.90 0.67
C THR A 222 2.02 -7.66 0.00
N TYR A 223 1.93 -7.58 -1.32
CA TYR A 223 2.47 -6.44 -2.08
C TYR A 223 1.44 -5.83 -3.01
N GLY A 224 1.56 -4.53 -3.28
CA GLY A 224 0.63 -3.79 -4.13
C GLY A 224 1.05 -2.32 -4.25
N ALA A 225 0.13 -1.49 -4.73
CA ALA A 225 0.30 -0.05 -4.97
C ALA A 225 1.36 0.35 -6.02
N GLU A 226 2.31 -0.54 -6.34
CA GLU A 226 3.27 -0.38 -7.42
C GLU A 226 3.30 -1.62 -8.31
N MET A 227 3.83 -1.45 -9.52
CA MET A 227 4.15 -2.57 -10.40
C MET A 227 5.29 -3.42 -9.81
N MET A 228 5.04 -4.72 -9.64
CA MET A 228 6.05 -5.69 -9.21
C MET A 228 6.95 -6.12 -10.39
N PRO A 229 8.27 -5.84 -10.35
CA PRO A 229 9.20 -6.39 -11.34
C PRO A 229 9.27 -7.92 -11.21
N PRO A 230 9.13 -8.70 -12.31
CA PRO A 230 9.17 -10.16 -12.24
C PRO A 230 10.43 -10.72 -11.58
N GLU A 231 11.58 -10.08 -11.81
CA GLU A 231 12.85 -10.52 -11.23
C GLU A 231 12.91 -10.29 -9.72
N THR A 232 12.38 -9.16 -9.24
CA THR A 232 12.24 -8.90 -7.79
C THR A 232 11.31 -9.93 -7.15
N LEU A 233 10.21 -10.30 -7.82
CA LEU A 233 9.27 -11.30 -7.32
C LEU A 233 9.93 -12.67 -7.18
N LYS A 234 10.64 -13.13 -8.22
CA LYS A 234 11.38 -14.40 -8.21
C LYS A 234 12.43 -14.45 -7.10
N ARG A 235 13.25 -13.39 -6.97
CA ARG A 235 14.26 -13.28 -5.90
C ARG A 235 13.62 -13.29 -4.51
N CYS A 236 12.48 -12.62 -4.34
CA CYS A 236 11.74 -12.65 -3.09
C CYS A 236 11.20 -14.05 -2.78
N ALA A 237 10.61 -14.73 -3.77
CA ALA A 237 10.11 -16.10 -3.59
C ALA A 237 11.24 -17.08 -3.21
N ALA A 238 12.40 -16.95 -3.85
CA ALA A 238 13.58 -17.75 -3.52
C ALA A 238 14.13 -17.46 -2.12
N ALA A 239 14.13 -16.20 -1.69
CA ALA A 239 14.58 -15.81 -0.35
C ALA A 239 13.63 -16.27 0.78
N PHE A 240 12.36 -16.55 0.45
CA PHE A 240 11.33 -16.90 1.43
C PHE A 240 10.49 -18.12 0.97
N PRO A 241 11.08 -19.32 0.84
CA PRO A 241 10.42 -20.49 0.23
C PRO A 241 9.18 -20.99 0.99
N GLY A 242 9.03 -20.65 2.27
CA GLY A 242 7.85 -20.98 3.09
C GLY A 242 6.81 -19.87 3.22
N VAL A 243 7.03 -18.71 2.59
CA VAL A 243 6.17 -17.52 2.74
C VAL A 243 5.33 -17.35 1.48
N THR A 244 4.02 -17.19 1.66
CA THR A 244 3.13 -16.91 0.52
C THR A 244 3.25 -15.44 0.11
N LEU A 245 3.70 -15.19 -1.12
CA LEU A 245 3.67 -13.86 -1.72
C LEU A 245 2.31 -13.61 -2.37
N LEU A 246 1.61 -12.55 -1.92
CA LEU A 246 0.26 -12.22 -2.38
C LEU A 246 0.21 -10.82 -2.98
N GLN A 247 -0.16 -10.73 -4.25
CA GLN A 247 -0.43 -9.46 -4.88
C GLN A 247 -1.81 -8.97 -4.45
N LYS A 248 -1.88 -7.81 -3.80
CA LYS A 248 -3.10 -7.07 -3.53
C LYS A 248 -3.31 -5.99 -4.58
N TYR A 249 -4.55 -5.81 -4.97
CA TYR A 249 -4.95 -4.74 -5.88
C TYR A 249 -6.14 -3.98 -5.28
N GLY A 250 -6.11 -2.66 -5.44
CA GLY A 250 -7.13 -1.77 -4.93
C GLY A 250 -6.85 -0.34 -5.34
N THR A 251 -7.91 0.45 -5.42
CA THR A 251 -7.83 1.89 -5.64
C THR A 251 -8.66 2.60 -4.60
N SER A 252 -8.42 3.90 -4.43
CA SER A 252 -9.20 4.72 -3.49
C SER A 252 -10.67 4.79 -3.87
N GLU A 253 -11.07 4.44 -5.10
CA GLU A 253 -12.44 4.53 -5.60
C GLU A 253 -13.23 3.23 -5.44
N VAL A 254 -12.59 2.07 -5.48
CA VAL A 254 -13.29 0.75 -5.38
C VAL A 254 -12.95 -0.03 -4.12
N GLY A 255 -12.04 0.49 -3.29
CA GLY A 255 -11.52 -0.25 -2.15
C GLY A 255 -10.43 -1.25 -2.55
N THR A 256 -9.99 -2.06 -1.59
CA THR A 256 -9.09 -3.20 -1.86
C THR A 256 -9.92 -4.42 -2.28
N LEU A 257 -9.61 -5.01 -3.43
CA LEU A 257 -10.29 -6.22 -3.92
C LEU A 257 -9.68 -7.47 -3.28
N ARG A 258 -10.47 -8.56 -3.16
CA ARG A 258 -9.86 -9.86 -2.86
C ARG A 258 -9.05 -10.27 -4.07
N SER A 259 -7.91 -10.90 -3.80
CA SER A 259 -6.99 -11.33 -4.82
C SER A 259 -6.36 -12.67 -4.48
N GLN A 260 -5.96 -13.38 -5.52
CA GLN A 260 -5.24 -14.64 -5.42
C GLN A 260 -4.17 -14.66 -6.51
N SER A 261 -2.90 -14.60 -6.11
CA SER A 261 -1.79 -14.82 -7.02
C SER A 261 -1.86 -16.25 -7.58
N ARG A 262 -1.49 -16.43 -8.85
CA ARG A 262 -1.39 -17.76 -9.47
C ARG A 262 -0.36 -18.65 -8.75
N SER A 263 0.76 -18.05 -8.40
CA SER A 263 1.83 -18.62 -7.57
C SER A 263 2.62 -17.47 -6.95
N SER A 264 3.47 -17.75 -5.96
CA SER A 264 4.25 -16.69 -5.28
C SER A 264 5.33 -16.05 -6.15
N ASP A 265 5.73 -16.69 -7.25
CA ASP A 265 6.71 -16.19 -8.21
C ASP A 265 6.08 -15.62 -9.50
N SER A 266 4.74 -15.58 -9.58
CA SER A 266 3.99 -15.17 -10.77
C SER A 266 3.33 -13.80 -10.62
N PRO A 267 3.44 -12.92 -11.66
CA PRO A 267 2.76 -11.63 -11.68
C PRO A 267 1.27 -11.75 -12.06
N TRP A 268 0.78 -12.96 -12.33
CA TRP A 268 -0.61 -13.22 -12.68
C TRP A 268 -1.45 -13.32 -11.42
N VAL A 269 -2.51 -12.51 -11.34
CA VAL A 269 -3.38 -12.43 -10.18
C VAL A 269 -4.84 -12.50 -10.63
N ARG A 270 -5.62 -13.32 -9.94
CA ARG A 270 -7.07 -13.29 -10.03
C ARG A 270 -7.59 -12.27 -9.02
N ILE A 271 -8.40 -11.32 -9.47
CA ILE A 271 -9.06 -10.33 -8.61
C ILE A 271 -10.58 -10.54 -8.65
N GLY A 272 -11.26 -10.30 -7.52
CA GLY A 272 -12.72 -10.42 -7.47
C GLY A 272 -13.26 -10.79 -6.09
N GLY A 273 -14.43 -11.42 -6.07
CA GLY A 273 -15.20 -11.77 -4.88
C GLY A 273 -16.70 -11.74 -5.22
N GLU A 274 -17.55 -12.14 -4.28
CA GLU A 274 -19.01 -12.24 -4.51
C GLU A 274 -19.63 -10.92 -5.00
N ASP A 275 -19.15 -9.78 -4.52
CA ASP A 275 -19.65 -8.44 -4.88
C ASP A 275 -18.79 -7.69 -5.92
N TYR A 276 -17.93 -8.41 -6.65
CA TYR A 276 -16.98 -7.81 -7.58
C TYR A 276 -17.08 -8.45 -8.96
N ALA A 277 -17.08 -7.60 -9.99
CA ALA A 277 -16.92 -8.00 -11.38
C ALA A 277 -15.85 -7.14 -12.02
N TRP A 278 -15.14 -7.69 -13.00
CA TRP A 278 -14.19 -6.95 -13.82
C TRP A 278 -14.39 -7.31 -15.29
N ARG A 279 -14.06 -6.39 -16.17
CA ARG A 279 -14.00 -6.60 -17.62
C ARG A 279 -12.81 -5.86 -18.21
N VAL A 280 -12.46 -6.18 -19.45
CA VAL A 280 -11.46 -5.44 -20.20
C VAL A 280 -12.13 -4.75 -21.38
N ALA A 281 -12.04 -3.42 -21.42
CA ALA A 281 -12.51 -2.58 -22.52
C ALA A 281 -11.30 -1.83 -23.10
N ASP A 282 -11.04 -1.97 -24.41
CA ASP A 282 -9.90 -1.36 -25.10
C ASP A 282 -8.54 -1.62 -24.42
N GLY A 283 -8.33 -2.83 -23.90
CA GLY A 283 -7.11 -3.22 -23.19
C GLY A 283 -6.97 -2.65 -21.77
N ARG A 284 -8.02 -1.99 -21.26
CA ARG A 284 -8.06 -1.37 -19.93
C ARG A 284 -8.98 -2.14 -19.00
N LEU A 285 -8.57 -2.25 -17.75
CA LEU A 285 -9.36 -2.87 -16.72
C LEU A 285 -10.52 -1.95 -16.31
N GLU A 286 -11.72 -2.50 -16.27
CA GLU A 286 -12.89 -1.86 -15.68
C GLU A 286 -13.43 -2.72 -14.55
N ILE A 287 -13.82 -2.08 -13.45
CA ILE A 287 -14.18 -2.79 -12.21
C ILE A 287 -15.55 -2.32 -11.73
N ARG A 288 -16.40 -3.27 -11.38
CA ARG A 288 -17.64 -3.03 -10.65
C ARG A 288 -17.53 -3.68 -9.28
N ALA A 289 -17.79 -2.92 -8.23
CA ALA A 289 -17.58 -3.35 -6.85
C ALA A 289 -18.71 -2.86 -5.96
N GLY A 290 -19.23 -3.72 -5.07
CA GLY A 290 -20.15 -3.29 -4.01
C GLY A 290 -19.55 -2.24 -3.07
N SER A 291 -18.23 -2.28 -2.89
CA SER A 291 -17.45 -1.31 -2.08
C SER A 291 -17.08 -0.01 -2.81
N ALA A 292 -17.57 0.19 -4.05
CA ALA A 292 -17.31 1.40 -4.81
C ALA A 292 -17.75 2.67 -4.06
N MET A 293 -16.97 3.74 -4.23
CA MET A 293 -17.31 5.07 -3.75
C MET A 293 -18.64 5.53 -4.34
N LEU A 294 -19.34 6.40 -3.61
CA LEU A 294 -20.55 7.05 -4.08
C LEU A 294 -20.25 8.13 -5.15
N GLY A 295 -19.04 8.71 -5.09
CA GLY A 295 -18.58 9.73 -6.02
C GLY A 295 -17.43 10.56 -5.46
N TYR A 296 -16.93 11.46 -6.29
CA TYR A 296 -15.95 12.46 -5.89
C TYR A 296 -16.63 13.74 -5.40
N LEU A 297 -16.01 14.43 -4.44
CA LEU A 297 -16.45 15.74 -3.94
C LEU A 297 -16.11 16.89 -4.91
N ASN A 298 -14.99 16.76 -5.60
CA ASN A 298 -14.36 17.84 -6.37
C ASN A 298 -13.94 17.41 -7.79
N ALA A 299 -14.51 16.32 -8.31
CA ALA A 299 -14.18 15.80 -9.63
C ALA A 299 -15.39 15.06 -10.24
N PRO A 300 -15.47 14.92 -11.58
CA PRO A 300 -16.52 14.13 -12.22
C PRO A 300 -16.41 12.65 -11.86
N SER A 301 -17.54 11.96 -11.91
CA SER A 301 -17.61 10.51 -11.68
C SER A 301 -16.73 9.76 -12.70
N PRO A 302 -15.83 8.87 -12.25
CA PRO A 302 -15.02 8.04 -13.15
C PRO A 302 -15.79 6.82 -13.66
N PHE A 303 -17.04 6.62 -13.21
CA PHE A 303 -17.85 5.46 -13.57
C PHE A 303 -18.53 5.65 -14.93
N THR A 304 -18.73 4.55 -15.65
CA THR A 304 -19.61 4.49 -16.81
C THR A 304 -21.08 4.57 -16.38
N ALA A 305 -21.98 4.82 -17.34
CA ALA A 305 -23.43 4.83 -17.08
C ALA A 305 -23.95 3.49 -16.55
N ASP A 306 -23.34 2.37 -16.96
CA ASP A 306 -23.65 1.01 -16.49
C ASP A 306 -22.88 0.61 -15.20
N GLY A 307 -22.21 1.56 -14.54
CA GLY A 307 -21.66 1.40 -13.19
C GLY A 307 -20.25 0.81 -13.09
N TRP A 308 -19.45 0.86 -14.16
CA TRP A 308 -18.08 0.36 -14.18
C TRP A 308 -17.06 1.46 -13.92
N PHE A 309 -16.16 1.24 -12.97
CA PHE A 309 -15.05 2.13 -12.68
C PHE A 309 -13.96 2.00 -13.76
N ARG A 310 -13.68 3.11 -14.45
CA ARG A 310 -12.60 3.21 -15.43
C ARG A 310 -11.30 3.59 -14.73
N ASN A 311 -10.46 2.59 -14.42
CA ASN A 311 -9.26 2.80 -13.60
C ASN A 311 -8.02 3.31 -14.39
N GLY A 312 -8.01 3.13 -15.72
CA GLY A 312 -6.89 3.49 -16.60
C GLY A 312 -5.69 2.53 -16.57
N ASP A 313 -5.82 1.38 -15.91
CA ASP A 313 -4.78 0.34 -15.82
C ASP A 313 -4.87 -0.60 -17.01
N CYS A 314 -3.76 -0.76 -17.72
CA CYS A 314 -3.64 -1.67 -18.85
C CYS A 314 -3.30 -3.08 -18.35
N VAL A 315 -3.96 -4.08 -18.91
CA VAL A 315 -3.85 -5.46 -18.46
C VAL A 315 -3.80 -6.46 -19.59
N GLU A 316 -3.17 -7.60 -19.33
CA GLU A 316 -3.34 -8.84 -20.10
C GLU A 316 -4.20 -9.82 -19.30
N VAL A 317 -4.90 -10.70 -20.01
CA VAL A 317 -5.82 -11.69 -19.43
C VAL A 317 -5.41 -13.09 -19.87
N ASP A 318 -5.44 -14.02 -18.94
CA ASP A 318 -5.23 -15.45 -19.14
C ASP A 318 -6.20 -16.23 -18.25
N GLY A 319 -7.33 -16.65 -18.83
CA GLY A 319 -8.47 -17.20 -18.11
C GLY A 319 -9.00 -16.20 -17.07
N ASP A 320 -9.09 -16.64 -15.80
CA ASP A 320 -9.51 -15.79 -14.69
C ASP A 320 -8.38 -14.89 -14.12
N TYR A 321 -7.18 -14.96 -14.69
CA TYR A 321 -6.03 -14.23 -14.19
C TYR A 321 -5.75 -13.00 -15.05
N ILE A 322 -5.25 -11.97 -14.37
CA ILE A 322 -4.89 -10.69 -14.95
C ILE A 322 -3.43 -10.42 -14.65
N ARG A 323 -2.71 -9.88 -15.64
CA ARG A 323 -1.36 -9.33 -15.46
C ARG A 323 -1.37 -7.84 -15.76
N PHE A 324 -1.01 -7.04 -14.77
CA PHE A 324 -0.92 -5.58 -14.92
C PHE A 324 0.29 -5.20 -15.77
N LEU A 325 0.11 -4.25 -16.69
CA LEU A 325 1.16 -3.75 -17.59
C LEU A 325 1.62 -2.35 -17.23
N GLY A 326 0.79 -1.59 -16.52
CA GLY A 326 1.01 -0.20 -16.14
C GLY A 326 -0.23 0.65 -16.37
N ARG A 327 -0.08 1.97 -16.27
CA ARG A 327 -1.17 2.92 -16.57
C ARG A 327 -1.04 3.52 -17.95
N ASP A 328 -2.17 3.86 -18.55
CA ASP A 328 -2.22 4.56 -19.83
C ASP A 328 -1.44 5.88 -19.81
N SER A 329 -1.47 6.61 -18.69
CA SER A 329 -0.67 7.82 -18.48
C SER A 329 0.84 7.58 -18.50
N ASP A 330 1.28 6.33 -18.30
CA ASP A 330 2.70 5.94 -18.29
C ASP A 330 3.17 5.40 -19.65
N VAL A 331 2.29 5.40 -20.66
CA VAL A 331 2.61 4.99 -22.03
C VAL A 331 3.30 6.14 -22.77
N ILE A 332 4.57 5.93 -23.12
CA ILE A 332 5.34 6.82 -23.98
C ILE A 332 5.27 6.26 -25.41
N ASN A 333 4.91 7.13 -26.37
CA ASN A 333 4.96 6.80 -27.79
C ASN A 333 6.40 7.00 -28.30
N VAL A 334 7.06 5.92 -28.69
CA VAL A 334 8.42 5.96 -29.27
C VAL A 334 8.35 5.40 -30.69
N GLY A 335 8.60 6.24 -31.69
CA GLY A 335 8.64 5.80 -33.10
C GLY A 335 7.34 5.19 -33.63
N GLY A 336 6.18 5.64 -33.15
CA GLY A 336 4.87 5.10 -33.54
C GLY A 336 4.46 3.83 -32.77
N GLN A 337 5.26 3.39 -31.80
CA GLN A 337 4.96 2.23 -30.95
C GLN A 337 4.69 2.67 -29.51
N ARG A 338 3.59 2.16 -28.94
CA ARG A 338 3.22 2.38 -27.54
C ARG A 338 4.13 1.54 -26.63
N SER A 339 4.92 2.19 -25.79
CA SER A 339 5.82 1.56 -24.83
C SER A 339 5.61 2.12 -23.43
N PHE A 340 5.65 1.29 -22.40
CA PHE A 340 5.51 1.77 -21.02
C PHE A 340 6.85 2.31 -20.50
N ARG A 341 6.83 3.41 -19.76
CA ARG A 341 8.03 4.12 -19.25
C ARG A 341 9.05 3.26 -18.50
N ARG A 342 8.71 2.04 -18.05
CA ARG A 342 9.64 1.08 -17.40
C ARG A 342 9.88 -0.22 -18.18
N ARG A 343 9.44 -0.37 -19.44
CA ARG A 343 9.70 -1.54 -20.28
C ARG A 343 10.04 -1.18 -21.73
N SER A 344 11.23 -1.57 -22.17
CA SER A 344 11.53 -1.83 -23.57
C SER A 344 10.88 -3.16 -24.02
N ARG A 345 9.64 -3.07 -24.54
CA ARG A 345 8.87 -4.08 -25.34
C ARG A 345 8.54 -5.46 -24.71
N PRO A 346 7.46 -6.17 -25.17
CA PRO A 346 6.69 -6.00 -26.40
C PRO A 346 5.27 -5.43 -26.27
N SER A 347 4.73 -5.20 -27.46
CA SER A 347 3.58 -4.41 -27.92
C SER A 347 2.21 -4.72 -27.34
N CYS A 348 1.44 -3.66 -27.05
CA CYS A 348 -0.02 -3.69 -27.13
C CYS A 348 -0.40 -3.53 -28.61
N GLY A 349 -0.49 -4.65 -29.33
CA GLY A 349 -0.88 -4.71 -30.74
C GLY A 349 -2.39 -4.86 -30.90
N ARG A 350 -2.92 -4.24 -31.96
CA ARG A 350 -4.31 -4.35 -32.42
C ARG A 350 -4.61 -5.82 -32.75
N TRP A 351 -5.52 -6.45 -32.02
CA TRP A 351 -6.00 -7.79 -32.36
C TRP A 351 -7.47 -7.70 -32.76
N THR A 352 -7.72 -7.98 -34.04
CA THR A 352 -9.03 -8.31 -34.59
C THR A 352 -9.52 -9.61 -33.96
N THR A 353 -10.67 -9.58 -33.30
CA THR A 353 -11.34 -10.77 -32.77
C THR A 353 -11.88 -11.62 -33.91
N SER A 354 -11.21 -12.73 -34.23
CA SER A 354 -11.85 -13.84 -34.93
C SER A 354 -12.46 -14.80 -33.90
N GLY A 355 -13.79 -14.70 -33.75
CA GLY A 355 -14.71 -15.79 -33.44
C GLY A 355 -14.43 -16.67 -32.21
N THR A 356 -14.99 -16.30 -31.06
CA THR A 356 -16.13 -16.99 -30.43
C THR A 356 -16.40 -16.33 -29.08
N SER A 357 -17.61 -15.80 -28.94
CA SER A 357 -18.09 -15.14 -27.73
C SER A 357 -18.34 -16.18 -26.62
N PRO A 358 -17.95 -15.89 -25.37
CA PRO A 358 -18.80 -16.27 -24.25
C PRO A 358 -19.23 -15.00 -23.53
N SER A 359 -20.36 -14.44 -23.95
CA SER A 359 -21.15 -13.56 -23.11
C SER A 359 -21.61 -14.32 -21.87
N ARG A 360 -20.92 -14.17 -20.75
CA ARG A 360 -21.49 -14.45 -19.43
C ARG A 360 -21.22 -13.29 -18.50
N ALA A 361 -22.08 -12.28 -18.59
CA ALA A 361 -22.41 -11.48 -17.43
C ALA A 361 -23.00 -12.43 -16.38
N LYS A 362 -22.29 -12.66 -15.27
CA LYS A 362 -22.88 -13.32 -14.11
C LYS A 362 -23.85 -12.33 -13.47
N ALA A 363 -25.13 -12.58 -13.66
CA ALA A 363 -26.21 -11.88 -12.97
C ALA A 363 -26.13 -12.16 -11.47
N ILE A 364 -26.36 -11.13 -10.66
CA ILE A 364 -26.63 -11.24 -9.22
C ILE A 364 -28.03 -11.85 -9.09
N PRO A 365 -28.25 -12.94 -8.34
CA PRO A 365 -29.60 -13.46 -8.15
C PRO A 365 -30.41 -12.46 -7.32
N SER A 366 -31.50 -11.94 -7.89
CA SER A 366 -32.51 -11.22 -7.13
C SER A 366 -33.27 -12.23 -6.25
N SER A 367 -33.11 -12.15 -4.94
CA SER A 367 -33.99 -12.85 -4.01
C SER A 367 -35.37 -12.16 -4.02
N ALA A 368 -36.32 -12.81 -4.69
CA ALA A 368 -37.75 -12.55 -4.55
C ALA A 368 -38.41 -13.74 -3.83
N ARG A 369 -39.50 -13.42 -3.12
CA ARG A 369 -40.46 -14.26 -2.34
C ARG A 369 -40.28 -14.08 -0.82
N SER A 370 -41.22 -13.39 -0.16
CA SER A 370 -42.59 -13.79 0.22
C SER A 370 -42.58 -14.86 1.28
#